data_AF-A0A402DFS9-F1
#
_entry.id   AF-A0A402DFS9-F1
#
_cell.length_a   1.000
_cell.length_b   1.000
_cell.length_c   1.000
_cell.angle_alpha   90.00
_cell.angle_beta   90.00
_cell.angle_gamma   90.00
#
_symmetry.space_group_name_H-M   'P 1'
#
loop_
_entity.id
_entity.type
_entity.pdbx_description
1 polymer ?
#
loop_
_entity_poly.entity_id
_entity_poly.type
_entity_poly.pdbx_seq_one_letter_code
_entity_poly.pdbx_strand_id
1 'polypeptide(L)'
;MSQVVSTRLPDHTAERLKRLARRLGKTPSETGAILIEESLRESEFPYIEFRHSPLGRQPYLKNSSLALWEVIQIAQSYGLDEEKTAAHFHRPLEWVRSALLYAEAYRSEVQTAISDAQAMNETTIKRLLPQLETMTVSADLSGE
;
A
#
# COMPACT_ATOMS: atom_id res chain seq x y z
N MET A 1 -3.36 11.61 -19.96
CA MET A 1 -2.37 12.47 -20.66
C MET A 1 -1.28 12.82 -19.66
N SER A 2 0.00 12.81 -20.05
CA SER A 2 1.10 13.27 -19.19
C SER A 2 1.56 14.67 -19.63
N GLN A 3 2.10 15.45 -18.70
CA GLN A 3 2.68 16.76 -18.96
C GLN A 3 4.13 16.81 -18.44
N VAL A 4 4.99 17.56 -19.13
CA VAL A 4 6.39 17.74 -18.72
C VAL A 4 6.48 18.93 -17.77
N VAL A 5 6.97 18.68 -16.56
CA VAL A 5 7.32 19.72 -15.57
C VAL A 5 8.82 19.71 -15.37
N SER A 6 9.48 20.87 -15.50
CA SER A 6 10.93 21.01 -15.30
C SER A 6 11.22 21.68 -13.96
N THR A 7 12.01 21.02 -13.12
CA THR A 7 12.41 21.52 -11.81
C THR A 7 13.92 21.39 -11.63
N ARG A 8 14.55 22.41 -11.06
CA ARG A 8 15.97 22.36 -10.70
C ARG A 8 16.14 21.65 -9.35
N LEU A 9 16.86 20.54 -9.35
CA LEU A 9 17.24 19.84 -8.13
C LEU A 9 18.68 20.20 -7.74
N PRO A 10 18.98 20.39 -6.44
CA PRO A 10 20.36 20.40 -5.96
C PRO A 10 21.08 19.09 -6.33
N ASP A 11 22.37 19.15 -6.61
CA ASP A 11 23.16 17.99 -7.09
C ASP A 11 23.02 16.77 -6.15
N HIS A 12 23.10 17.00 -4.83
CA HIS A 12 22.96 15.93 -3.85
C HIS A 12 21.59 15.24 -3.90
N THR A 13 20.52 15.99 -4.18
CA THR A 13 19.16 15.46 -4.33
C THR A 13 19.02 14.71 -5.65
N ALA A 14 19.56 15.24 -6.75
CA ALA A 14 19.56 14.58 -8.05
C ALA A 14 20.29 13.22 -7.98
N GLU A 15 21.42 13.14 -7.27
CA GLU A 15 22.15 11.89 -7.07
C GLU A 15 21.38 10.88 -6.19
N ARG A 16 20.66 11.35 -5.16
CA ARG A 16 19.76 10.49 -4.37
C ARG A 16 18.64 9.91 -5.24
N LEU A 17 18.01 10.74 -6.07
CA LEU A 17 16.96 10.31 -6.99
C LEU A 17 17.46 9.27 -7.98
N LYS A 18 18.64 9.49 -8.60
CA LYS A 18 19.28 8.53 -9.51
C LYS A 18 19.53 7.17 -8.83
N ARG A 19 20.00 7.17 -7.58
CA ARG A 19 20.20 5.92 -6.82
C ARG A 19 18.89 5.20 -6.55
N LEU A 20 17.84 5.92 -6.16
CA LEU A 20 16.52 5.32 -5.96
C LEU A 20 15.96 4.74 -7.27
N ALA A 21 16.05 5.50 -8.36
CA ALA A 21 15.59 5.09 -9.68
C ALA A 21 16.24 3.77 -10.12
N ARG A 22 17.56 3.64 -9.95
CA ARG A 22 18.30 2.39 -10.22
C ARG A 22 17.77 1.20 -9.40
N ARG A 23 17.49 1.40 -8.11
CA ARG A 23 16.94 0.33 -7.24
C ARG A 23 15.54 -0.11 -7.68
N LEU A 24 14.76 0.80 -8.25
CA LEU A 24 13.41 0.54 -8.73
C LEU A 24 13.37 0.08 -10.20
N GLY A 25 14.51 0.00 -10.89
CA GLY A 25 14.55 -0.31 -12.32
C GLY A 25 13.88 0.75 -13.19
N LYS A 26 13.85 2.01 -12.73
CA LYS A 26 13.18 3.15 -13.40
C LYS A 26 14.18 4.23 -13.78
N THR A 27 13.77 5.13 -14.66
CA THR A 27 14.52 6.37 -14.93
C THR A 27 14.35 7.38 -13.78
N PRO A 28 15.27 8.34 -13.63
CA PRO A 28 15.11 9.43 -12.66
C PRO A 28 13.81 10.23 -12.89
N SER A 29 13.39 10.41 -14.16
CA SER A 29 12.17 11.13 -14.49
C SER A 29 10.92 10.39 -14.03
N GLU A 30 10.82 9.09 -14.32
CA GLU A 30 9.69 8.27 -13.86
C GLU A 30 9.63 8.19 -12.34
N THR A 31 10.78 8.02 -11.69
CA THR A 31 10.87 7.99 -10.23
C THR A 31 10.46 9.32 -9.62
N GLY A 32 10.87 10.44 -10.23
CA GLY A 32 10.46 11.78 -9.80
C GLY A 32 8.95 11.98 -9.93
N ALA A 33 8.36 11.57 -11.06
CA ALA A 33 6.92 11.63 -11.26
C ALA A 33 6.15 10.80 -10.21
N ILE A 34 6.61 9.59 -9.91
CA ILE A 34 6.03 8.74 -8.86
C ILE A 34 6.08 9.44 -7.49
N LEU A 35 7.23 9.97 -7.09
CA LEU A 35 7.36 10.63 -5.79
C LEU A 35 6.51 11.90 -5.67
N ILE A 36 6.34 12.64 -6.76
CA ILE A 36 5.47 13.82 -6.78
C ILE A 36 4.01 13.41 -6.64
N GLU A 37 3.56 12.43 -7.44
CA GLU A 37 2.20 11.87 -7.37
C GLU A 37 1.89 11.36 -5.96
N GLU A 38 2.81 10.58 -5.37
CA GLU A 38 2.67 10.06 -4.02
C GLU A 38 2.59 11.20 -2.99
N SER A 39 3.45 12.22 -3.10
CA SER A 39 3.41 13.36 -2.18
C SER A 39 2.11 14.16 -2.28
N LEU A 40 1.53 14.29 -3.48
CA LEU A 40 0.24 14.94 -3.67
C LEU A 40 -0.88 14.12 -3.01
N ARG A 41 -0.87 12.80 -3.22
CA ARG A 41 -1.84 11.89 -2.58
C ARG A 41 -1.72 11.89 -1.05
N GLU A 42 -0.52 11.89 -0.50
CA GLU A 42 -0.32 11.98 0.96
C GLU A 42 -0.84 13.32 1.53
N SER A 43 -0.91 14.37 0.71
CA SER A 43 -1.50 15.66 1.11
C SER A 43 -3.03 15.67 1.01
N GLU A 44 -3.62 14.90 0.08
CA GLU A 44 -5.06 14.76 -0.12
C GLU A 44 -5.68 13.74 0.85
N PHE A 45 -4.92 12.72 1.26
CA PHE A 45 -5.35 11.63 2.12
C PHE A 45 -4.46 11.56 3.38
N PRO A 46 -4.83 12.27 4.48
CA PRO A 46 -3.94 12.49 5.62
C PRO A 46 -3.40 11.23 6.30
N TYR A 47 -4.14 10.12 6.25
CA TYR A 47 -3.74 8.86 6.86
C TYR A 47 -2.97 7.93 5.93
N ILE A 48 -2.70 8.31 4.69
CA ILE A 48 -1.97 7.48 3.72
C ILE A 48 -0.50 7.86 3.69
N GLU A 49 0.37 6.86 3.59
CA GLU A 49 1.79 7.00 3.30
C GLU A 49 2.27 5.89 2.36
N PHE A 50 3.28 6.15 1.52
CA PHE A 50 3.81 5.15 0.58
C PHE A 50 5.09 4.49 1.08
N ARG A 51 5.06 3.16 1.22
CA ARG A 51 6.19 2.38 1.74
C ARG A 51 6.62 1.30 0.75
N HIS A 52 7.88 0.90 0.88
CA HIS A 52 8.40 -0.29 0.21
C HIS A 52 8.02 -1.54 1.01
N SER A 53 7.55 -2.55 0.29
CA SER A 53 7.23 -3.87 0.81
C SER A 53 7.78 -4.96 -0.13
N PRO A 54 7.78 -6.24 0.28
CA PRO A 54 8.11 -7.35 -0.62
C PRO A 54 7.21 -7.42 -1.87
N LEU A 55 5.98 -6.90 -1.78
CA LEU A 55 5.01 -6.76 -2.87
C LEU A 55 5.24 -5.52 -3.75
N GLY A 56 6.29 -4.74 -3.48
CA GLY A 56 6.56 -3.48 -4.16
C GLY A 56 6.19 -2.26 -3.33
N ARG A 57 6.17 -1.09 -3.97
CA ARG A 57 5.80 0.18 -3.33
C ARG A 57 4.29 0.32 -3.35
N GLN A 58 3.68 0.46 -2.18
CA GLN A 58 2.21 0.47 -2.04
C GLN A 58 1.77 1.45 -0.94
N PRO A 59 0.50 1.89 -0.95
CA PRO A 59 -0.07 2.73 0.10
C PRO A 59 -0.26 1.93 1.40
N TYR A 60 0.14 2.54 2.51
CA TYR A 60 -0.05 2.07 3.88
C TYR A 60 -0.83 3.11 4.66
N LEU A 61 -1.48 2.65 5.73
CA LEU A 61 -2.06 3.55 6.70
C LEU A 61 -1.01 4.00 7.71
N LYS A 62 -0.94 5.32 7.95
CA LYS A 62 -0.03 5.93 8.91
C LYS A 62 -0.21 5.35 10.30
N ASN A 63 0.91 5.26 11.02
CA ASN A 63 0.98 4.69 12.37
C ASN A 63 0.45 3.26 12.48
N SER A 64 0.53 2.52 11.37
CA SER A 64 0.17 1.11 11.26
C SER A 64 1.20 0.36 10.42
N SER A 65 1.25 -0.96 10.58
CA SER A 65 1.95 -1.87 9.66
C SER A 65 1.04 -2.35 8.52
N LEU A 66 -0.22 -1.92 8.50
CA LEU A 66 -1.22 -2.37 7.54
C LEU A 66 -1.11 -1.62 6.21
N ALA A 67 -0.96 -2.39 5.15
CA ALA A 67 -1.17 -1.91 3.80
C ALA A 67 -2.64 -1.53 3.62
N LEU A 68 -2.91 -0.56 2.75
CA LEU A 68 -4.27 -0.10 2.50
C LEU A 68 -5.18 -1.25 2.05
N TRP A 69 -4.69 -2.12 1.15
CA TRP A 69 -5.50 -3.22 0.63
C TRP A 69 -5.91 -4.21 1.72
N GLU A 70 -5.10 -4.42 2.77
CA GLU A 70 -5.45 -5.30 3.91
C GLU A 70 -6.65 -4.74 4.66
N VAL A 71 -6.65 -3.43 4.91
CA VAL A 71 -7.78 -2.73 5.53
C VAL A 71 -9.03 -2.83 4.67
N ILE A 72 -8.89 -2.64 3.35
CA ILE A 72 -10.02 -2.74 2.41
C ILE A 72 -10.57 -4.16 2.34
N GLN A 73 -9.73 -5.20 2.36
CA GLN A 73 -10.17 -6.59 2.36
C GLN A 73 -11.00 -6.93 3.61
N ILE A 74 -10.58 -6.45 4.79
CA ILE A 74 -11.38 -6.60 6.02
C ILE A 74 -12.65 -5.74 5.98
N ALA A 75 -12.57 -4.50 5.48
CA ALA A 75 -13.76 -3.67 5.32
C ALA A 75 -14.81 -4.35 4.43
N GLN A 76 -14.37 -5.01 3.35
CA GLN A 76 -15.25 -5.77 2.45
C GLN A 76 -15.96 -6.93 3.16
N SER A 77 -15.32 -7.61 4.12
CA SER A 77 -15.97 -8.68 4.89
C SER A 77 -17.07 -8.15 5.83
N TYR A 78 -16.98 -6.89 6.24
CA TYR A 78 -18.03 -6.17 6.97
C TYR A 78 -19.02 -5.41 6.07
N GLY A 79 -18.98 -5.59 4.75
CA GLY A 79 -19.86 -4.88 3.82
C GLY A 79 -19.55 -3.38 3.69
N LEU A 80 -18.29 -2.99 3.88
CA LEU A 80 -17.78 -1.61 3.90
C LEU A 80 -18.36 -0.74 5.04
N ASP A 81 -18.81 -1.39 6.12
CA ASP A 81 -19.26 -0.72 7.34
C ASP A 81 -18.07 -0.10 8.09
N GLU A 82 -18.01 1.24 8.11
CA GLU A 82 -16.92 2.00 8.74
C GLU A 82 -16.79 1.71 10.24
N GLU A 83 -17.90 1.61 10.96
CA GLU A 83 -17.92 1.45 12.41
C GLU A 83 -17.42 0.06 12.81
N LYS A 84 -17.92 -0.99 12.14
CA LYS A 84 -17.46 -2.37 12.38
C LYS A 84 -15.99 -2.55 12.03
N THR A 85 -15.55 -1.95 10.94
CA THR A 85 -14.15 -2.00 10.52
C THR A 85 -13.25 -1.25 11.51
N ALA A 86 -13.67 -0.08 11.98
CA ALA A 86 -12.93 0.69 12.98
C ALA A 86 -12.83 -0.06 14.31
N ALA A 87 -13.93 -0.69 14.74
CA ALA A 87 -13.95 -1.56 15.91
C ALA A 87 -13.01 -2.77 15.75
N HIS A 88 -12.99 -3.42 14.59
CA HIS A 88 -12.09 -4.54 14.30
C HIS A 88 -10.62 -4.16 14.48
N PHE A 89 -10.20 -3.05 13.90
CA PHE A 89 -8.81 -2.60 13.97
C PHE A 89 -8.46 -1.84 15.26
N HIS A 90 -9.45 -1.56 16.12
CA HIS A 90 -9.30 -0.68 17.29
C HIS A 90 -8.71 0.70 16.89
N ARG A 91 -9.23 1.27 15.80
CA ARG A 91 -8.79 2.55 15.24
C ARG A 91 -9.93 3.58 15.22
N PRO A 92 -9.61 4.89 15.15
CA PRO A 92 -10.63 5.92 14.94
C PRO A 92 -11.37 5.73 13.61
N LEU A 93 -12.62 6.20 13.56
CA LEU A 93 -13.47 6.11 12.37
C LEU A 93 -12.83 6.81 11.16
N GLU A 94 -12.19 7.95 11.38
CA GLU A 94 -11.52 8.75 10.36
C GLU A 94 -10.37 8.00 9.68
N TRP A 95 -9.71 7.11 10.43
CA TRP A 95 -8.63 6.27 9.90
C TRP A 95 -9.16 5.28 8.86
N VAL A 96 -10.30 4.64 9.16
CA VAL A 96 -10.99 3.74 8.22
C VAL A 96 -11.61 4.52 7.07
N ARG A 97 -12.28 5.63 7.36
CA ARG A 97 -12.88 6.48 6.32
C ARG A 97 -11.84 6.96 5.31
N SER A 98 -10.65 7.36 5.77
CA SER A 98 -9.56 7.73 4.87
C SER A 98 -9.11 6.58 3.98
N ALA A 99 -9.10 5.34 4.48
CA ALA A 99 -8.80 4.16 3.67
C ALA A 99 -9.86 3.96 2.58
N LEU A 100 -11.14 4.01 2.94
CA LEU A 100 -12.25 3.85 2.01
C LEU A 100 -12.27 4.93 0.92
N LEU A 101 -12.07 6.19 1.30
CA LEU A 101 -12.01 7.32 0.35
C LEU A 101 -10.84 7.18 -0.62
N TYR A 102 -9.66 6.75 -0.15
CA TYR A 102 -8.55 6.47 -1.07
C TYR A 102 -8.90 5.32 -2.01
N ALA A 103 -9.50 4.24 -1.50
CA ALA A 103 -9.88 3.08 -2.32
C ALA A 103 -10.96 3.42 -3.35
N GLU A 104 -11.83 4.40 -3.07
CA GLU A 104 -12.77 4.93 -4.05
C GLU A 104 -12.05 5.71 -5.16
N ALA A 105 -11.13 6.61 -4.80
CA ALA A 105 -10.37 7.42 -5.74
C ALA A 105 -9.39 6.60 -6.62
N TYR A 106 -8.78 5.56 -6.05
CA TYR A 106 -7.75 4.74 -6.70
C TYR A 106 -8.11 3.24 -6.76
N ARG A 107 -9.36 2.95 -7.13
CA ARG A 107 -9.92 1.59 -7.14
C ARG A 107 -9.07 0.56 -7.90
N SER A 108 -8.55 0.92 -9.07
CA SER A 108 -7.75 0.00 -9.90
C SER A 108 -6.46 -0.41 -9.20
N GLU A 109 -5.78 0.53 -8.54
CA GLU A 109 -4.55 0.28 -7.78
C GLU A 109 -4.82 -0.68 -6.62
N VAL A 110 -5.87 -0.41 -5.85
CA VAL A 110 -6.26 -1.27 -4.71
C VAL A 110 -6.64 -2.67 -5.17
N GLN A 111 -7.42 -2.78 -6.25
CA GLN A 111 -7.82 -4.09 -6.79
C GLN A 111 -6.63 -4.89 -7.32
N THR A 112 -5.67 -4.24 -7.97
CA THR A 112 -4.41 -4.88 -8.37
C THR A 112 -3.63 -5.36 -7.15
N ALA A 113 -3.49 -4.54 -6.10
CA ALA A 113 -2.79 -4.95 -4.88
C ALA A 113 -3.45 -6.15 -4.19
N ILE A 114 -4.79 -6.19 -4.12
CA ILE A 114 -5.52 -7.35 -3.59
C ILE A 114 -5.26 -8.60 -4.45
N SER A 115 -5.31 -8.46 -5.78
CA SER A 115 -5.06 -9.57 -6.71
C SER A 115 -3.62 -10.09 -6.60
N ASP A 116 -2.63 -9.21 -6.50
CA ASP A 116 -1.22 -9.56 -6.37
C ASP A 116 -0.94 -10.30 -5.05
N ALA A 117 -1.56 -9.83 -3.96
CA ALA A 117 -1.50 -10.49 -2.66
C ALA A 117 -2.13 -11.90 -2.69
N GLN A 118 -3.25 -12.08 -3.41
CA GLN A 118 -3.89 -13.38 -3.57
C GLN A 118 -3.13 -14.33 -4.50
N ALA A 119 -2.38 -13.80 -5.47
CA ALA A 119 -1.54 -14.57 -6.38
C ALA A 119 -0.21 -15.04 -5.74
N MET A 120 0.18 -14.47 -4.60
CA MET A 120 1.35 -14.93 -3.84
C MET A 120 1.13 -16.35 -3.32
N ASN A 121 1.96 -17.27 -3.79
CA ASN A 121 2.01 -18.64 -3.28
C ASN A 121 3.12 -18.83 -2.25
N GLU A 122 3.04 -19.91 -1.48
CA GLU A 122 3.98 -20.28 -0.42
C GLU A 122 5.45 -20.23 -0.90
N THR A 123 5.72 -20.77 -2.09
CA THR A 123 7.07 -20.80 -2.67
C THR A 123 7.64 -19.40 -2.87
N THR A 124 6.82 -18.48 -3.40
CA THR A 124 7.22 -17.07 -3.58
C THR A 124 7.46 -16.40 -2.24
N ILE A 125 6.59 -16.64 -1.26
CA ILE A 125 6.70 -16.05 0.08
C ILE A 125 7.96 -16.55 0.80
N LYS A 126 8.25 -17.87 0.77
CA LYS A 126 9.48 -18.44 1.36
C LYS A 126 10.76 -17.92 0.72
N ARG A 127 10.74 -17.56 -0.57
CA ARG A 127 11.90 -16.93 -1.24
C ARG A 127 12.14 -15.51 -0.75
N LEU A 128 11.08 -14.76 -0.47
CA LEU A 128 11.15 -13.36 -0.02
C LEU A 128 11.49 -13.27 1.47
N LEU A 129 10.97 -14.19 2.26
CA LEU A 129 11.11 -14.22 3.72
C LEU A 129 11.47 -15.65 4.15
N PRO A 130 12.77 -16.03 4.04
CA PRO A 130 13.22 -17.40 4.27
C PRO A 130 12.99 -17.91 5.69
N GLN A 131 12.77 -17.00 6.65
CA GLN A 131 12.48 -17.31 8.05
C GLN A 131 11.00 -17.64 8.34
N LEU A 132 10.10 -17.62 7.35
CA LEU A 132 8.68 -17.89 7.59
C LEU A 132 8.39 -19.38 7.76
N GLU A 133 7.60 -19.70 8.79
CA GLU A 133 7.04 -21.02 9.03
C GLU A 133 5.57 -21.06 8.61
N THR A 134 5.17 -22.14 7.93
CA THR A 134 3.77 -22.34 7.52
C THR A 134 2.98 -22.97 8.66
N MET A 135 1.91 -22.31 9.08
CA MET A 135 0.95 -22.85 10.03
C MET A 135 -0.31 -23.29 9.29
N THR A 136 -0.63 -24.57 9.35
CA THR A 136 -1.90 -25.10 8.84
C THR A 136 -2.99 -24.78 9.86
N VAL A 137 -3.96 -23.94 9.48
CA VAL A 137 -5.13 -23.67 10.32
C VAL A 137 -6.23 -24.64 9.90
N SER A 138 -6.59 -25.57 10.80
CA SER A 138 -7.79 -26.40 10.62
C SER A 138 -9.02 -25.51 10.74
N ALA A 139 -9.95 -25.62 9.80
CA ALA A 139 -11.20 -24.84 9.76
C ALA A 139 -12.24 -25.28 10.81
N ASP A 140 -11.79 -25.73 11.98
CA ASP A 140 -12.66 -26.06 13.11
C ASP A 140 -12.84 -24.81 13.98
N LEU A 141 -13.47 -23.78 13.41
CA LEU A 141 -14.07 -22.67 14.16
C LEU A 141 -15.57 -22.60 13.84
N SER A 142 -16.22 -23.76 13.96
CA SER A 142 -17.68 -23.88 14.09
C SER A 142 -17.97 -24.36 15.51
N GLY A 143 -18.26 -23.44 16.41
CA GLY A 143 -18.67 -23.68 17.81
C GLY A 143 -18.32 -22.43 18.62
N GLU A 144 -19.24 -21.71 19.25
CA GLU A 144 -20.66 -21.88 19.59
C GLU A 144 -21.42 -20.57 19.37
#